data_AF-A0A377BPJ4-F1
#
_entry.id   AF-A0A377BPJ4-F1
#
_cell.length_a   1.000
_cell.length_b   1.000
_cell.length_c   1.000
_cell.angle_alpha   90.00
_cell.angle_beta   90.00
_cell.angle_gamma   90.00
#
_symmetry.space_group_name_H-M   'P 1'
#
loop_
_entity.id
_entity.type
_entity.pdbx_description
1 polymer ?
#
loop_
_entity_poly.entity_id
_entity_poly.type
_entity_poly.pdbx_seq_one_letter_code
_entity_poly.pdbx_strand_id
1 'polypeptide(L)'
;MRLIPGPKRLNLHAIYLESDTPVSRDQIKPEHFKNWVEWAKANQLGLDFNPSCFSHPLSADGFTLSHADDSIRQFWIDHCKASRRVSAYFGEQLAHHR
;
A
#
# COMPACT_ATOMS: atom_id res chain seq x y z
N MET A 1 7.89 12.04 -15.14
CA MET A 1 6.55 12.59 -15.48
C MET A 1 6.55 13.71 -16.53
N ARG A 2 7.68 14.37 -16.82
CA ARG A 2 7.76 15.53 -17.73
C ARG A 2 7.33 15.30 -19.20
N LEU A 3 7.18 14.04 -19.62
CA LEU A 3 6.82 13.65 -20.99
C LEU A 3 5.34 13.29 -21.17
N ILE A 4 4.53 13.40 -20.12
CA ILE A 4 3.09 13.10 -20.19
C ILE A 4 2.36 14.37 -19.74
N PRO A 5 1.40 14.91 -20.50
CA PRO A 5 0.63 16.10 -20.11
C PRO A 5 -0.49 15.77 -19.11
N GLY A 6 -1.00 16.81 -18.43
CA GLY A 6 -2.16 16.71 -17.53
C GLY A 6 -1.88 16.20 -16.11
N PRO A 7 -2.87 16.32 -15.21
CA PRO A 7 -2.76 15.87 -13.82
C PRO A 7 -2.57 14.36 -13.75
N LYS A 8 -1.80 13.89 -12.76
CA LYS A 8 -1.50 12.46 -12.60
C LYS A 8 -1.60 12.05 -11.15
N ARG A 9 -1.69 10.73 -10.99
CA ARG A 9 -1.57 10.04 -9.72
C ARG A 9 -0.59 8.90 -9.89
N LEU A 10 0.02 8.48 -8.79
CA LEU A 10 0.82 7.26 -8.73
C LEU A 10 0.05 6.21 -7.94
N ASN A 11 -0.08 5.01 -8.50
CA ASN A 11 -0.76 3.90 -7.84
C ASN A 11 0.30 2.94 -7.27
N LEU A 12 0.36 2.86 -5.94
CA LEU A 12 1.36 2.06 -5.23
C LEU A 12 0.79 0.71 -4.77
N HIS A 13 1.65 -0.30 -4.76
CA HIS A 13 1.41 -1.55 -4.04
C HIS A 13 2.10 -1.53 -2.66
N ALA A 14 1.56 -2.27 -1.70
CA ALA A 14 2.11 -2.36 -0.36
C ALA A 14 3.56 -2.85 -0.27
N ILE A 15 4.02 -3.67 -1.22
CA ILE A 15 5.42 -4.12 -1.29
C ILE A 15 6.42 -3.01 -1.62
N TYR A 16 5.97 -1.81 -2.02
CA TYR A 16 6.83 -0.64 -2.21
C TYR A 16 7.03 0.17 -0.92
N LEU A 17 6.74 -0.41 0.25
CA LEU A 17 7.01 0.23 1.53
C LEU A 17 8.50 0.54 1.70
N GLU A 18 8.79 1.55 2.51
CA GLU A 18 10.14 1.93 2.91
C GLU A 18 10.32 1.65 4.40
N SER A 19 11.33 0.85 4.75
CA SER A 19 11.67 0.49 6.13
C SER A 19 13.10 -0.07 6.20
N ASP A 20 13.85 0.27 7.24
CA ASP A 20 15.21 -0.26 7.47
C ASP A 20 15.20 -1.73 7.92
N THR A 21 14.07 -2.19 8.47
CA THR A 21 13.88 -3.58 8.91
C THR A 21 12.72 -4.23 8.15
N PRO A 22 12.74 -5.56 7.97
CA PRO A 22 11.60 -6.27 7.40
C PRO A 22 10.32 -6.01 8.21
N VAL A 23 9.23 -5.72 7.50
CA VAL A 23 7.90 -5.52 8.10
C VAL A 23 6.97 -6.61 7.59
N SER A 24 6.29 -7.29 8.51
CA SER A 24 5.24 -8.23 8.12
C SER A 24 4.10 -7.53 7.40
N ARG A 25 3.53 -8.13 6.35
CA ARG A 25 2.54 -7.45 5.49
C ARG A 25 1.28 -7.04 6.25
N ASP A 26 0.82 -7.86 7.18
CA ASP A 26 -0.31 -7.57 8.07
C ASP A 26 -0.04 -6.43 9.06
N GLN A 27 1.21 -6.00 9.20
CA GLN A 27 1.67 -4.96 10.13
C GLN A 27 2.16 -3.67 9.45
N ILE A 28 1.91 -3.49 8.15
CA ILE A 28 2.25 -2.23 7.48
C ILE A 28 1.47 -1.06 8.08
N LYS A 29 2.09 0.13 8.10
CA LYS A 29 1.56 1.35 8.71
C LYS A 29 1.80 2.55 7.80
N PRO A 30 1.08 3.66 8.02
CA PRO A 30 1.31 4.93 7.33
C PRO A 30 2.77 5.39 7.29
N GLU A 31 3.53 5.18 8.37
CA GLU A 31 4.93 5.60 8.49
C GLU A 31 5.84 4.99 7.42
N HIS A 32 5.57 3.74 6.99
CA HIS A 32 6.36 3.07 5.94
C HIS A 32 6.12 3.64 4.53
N PHE A 33 5.21 4.62 4.39
CA PHE A 33 4.90 5.30 3.13
C PHE A 33 5.03 6.82 3.25
N LYS A 34 5.68 7.31 4.31
CA LYS A 34 5.84 8.74 4.57
C LYS A 34 6.60 9.43 3.44
N ASN A 35 7.73 8.88 3.00
CA ASN A 35 8.54 9.48 1.94
C ASN A 35 7.79 9.52 0.60
N TRP A 36 7.01 8.48 0.28
CA TRP A 36 6.08 8.51 -0.86
C TRP A 36 5.10 9.67 -0.81
N VAL A 37 4.49 9.94 0.35
CA VAL A 37 3.58 11.08 0.54
C VAL A 37 4.31 12.41 0.38
N GLU A 38 5.49 12.57 1.00
CA GLU A 38 6.30 13.79 0.88
C GLU A 38 6.71 14.06 -0.56
N TRP A 39 7.17 13.03 -1.26
CA TRP A 39 7.49 13.09 -2.68
C TRP A 39 6.26 13.45 -3.53
N ALA A 40 5.10 12.84 -3.25
CA ALA A 40 3.87 13.13 -3.96
C ALA A 40 3.42 14.59 -3.78
N LYS A 41 3.51 15.13 -2.56
CA LYS A 41 3.26 16.55 -2.26
C LYS A 41 4.20 17.45 -3.08
N ALA A 42 5.50 17.17 -3.08
CA ALA A 42 6.49 17.95 -3.82
C ALA A 42 6.26 17.93 -5.34
N ASN A 43 5.63 16.86 -5.87
CA ASN A 43 5.37 16.69 -7.30
C ASN A 43 3.91 16.94 -7.70
N GLN A 44 3.06 17.43 -6.78
CA GLN A 44 1.63 17.69 -7.04
C GLN A 44 0.89 16.45 -7.57
N LEU A 45 1.13 15.31 -6.92
CA LEU A 45 0.50 14.04 -7.26
C LEU A 45 -0.47 13.58 -6.18
N GLY A 46 -1.52 12.92 -6.63
CA GLY A 46 -2.28 12.04 -5.75
C GLY A 46 -1.66 10.64 -5.67
N LEU A 47 -1.92 9.93 -4.57
CA LEU A 47 -1.54 8.53 -4.40
C LEU A 47 -2.75 7.61 -4.27
N ASP A 48 -2.74 6.54 -5.04
CA ASP A 48 -3.65 5.38 -4.92
C ASP A 48 -2.89 4.19 -4.33
N PHE A 49 -3.61 3.21 -3.78
CA PHE A 49 -2.97 2.14 -3.00
C PHE A 49 -3.61 0.77 -3.16
N ASN A 50 -2.80 -0.28 -3.07
CA ASN A 50 -3.21 -1.67 -3.20
C ASN A 50 -2.55 -2.54 -2.12
N PRO A 51 -3.29 -3.44 -1.46
CA PRO A 51 -2.65 -4.57 -0.78
C PRO A 51 -1.90 -5.44 -1.81
N SER A 52 -0.86 -6.13 -1.37
CA SER A 52 -0.10 -7.07 -2.17
C SER A 52 -0.32 -8.48 -1.65
N CYS A 53 -1.30 -9.18 -2.24
CA CYS A 53 -1.71 -10.53 -1.84
C CYS A 53 -1.05 -11.64 -2.69
N PHE A 54 0.20 -11.44 -3.11
CA PHE A 54 0.94 -12.35 -3.99
C PHE A 54 2.44 -12.34 -3.67
N SER A 55 3.20 -13.32 -4.19
CA SER A 55 4.66 -13.42 -3.99
C SER A 55 5.05 -13.37 -2.51
N HIS A 56 4.42 -14.19 -1.69
CA HIS A 56 4.67 -14.36 -0.26
C HIS A 56 4.55 -15.85 0.10
N PRO A 57 5.26 -16.35 1.13
CA PRO A 57 5.09 -17.73 1.58
C PRO A 57 3.63 -18.10 1.85
N LEU A 58 2.86 -17.21 2.48
CA LEU A 58 1.44 -17.40 2.77
C LEU A 58 0.50 -17.23 1.56
N SER A 59 1.03 -17.03 0.34
CA SER A 59 0.27 -17.10 -0.92
C SER A 59 0.79 -18.21 -1.84
N ALA A 60 1.71 -19.07 -1.38
CA ALA A 60 2.35 -20.08 -2.21
C ALA A 60 1.37 -21.16 -2.69
N ASP A 61 0.34 -21.45 -1.89
CA ASP A 61 -0.70 -22.44 -2.22
C ASP A 61 -1.73 -21.92 -3.24
N GLY A 62 -1.53 -20.70 -3.78
CA GLY A 62 -2.42 -20.09 -4.78
C GLY A 62 -3.68 -19.44 -4.20
N PHE A 63 -3.91 -19.54 -2.89
CA PHE A 63 -5.04 -18.91 -2.19
C PHE A 63 -4.57 -17.90 -1.15
N THR A 64 -5.39 -16.85 -0.92
CA THR A 64 -5.13 -15.82 0.10
C THR A 64 -6.38 -15.53 0.93
N LEU A 65 -7.20 -14.56 0.50
CA LEU A 65 -8.47 -14.22 1.17
C LEU A 65 -9.49 -15.37 1.16
N SER A 66 -9.32 -16.33 0.26
CA SER A 66 -10.13 -17.54 0.13
C SER A 66 -9.40 -18.81 0.62
N HIS A 67 -8.26 -18.66 1.31
CA HIS A 67 -7.52 -19.82 1.82
C HIS A 67 -8.34 -20.58 2.87
N ALA A 68 -8.30 -21.91 2.81
CA ALA A 68 -9.05 -22.78 3.73
C ALA A 68 -8.53 -22.68 5.17
N ASP A 69 -7.21 -22.60 5.35
CA ASP A 69 -6.57 -22.31 6.63
C ASP A 69 -6.96 -20.90 7.15
N ASP A 70 -7.54 -20.87 8.34
CA ASP A 70 -8.01 -19.65 9.01
C ASP A 70 -6.89 -18.68 9.33
N SER A 71 -5.71 -19.16 9.69
CA SER A 71 -4.56 -18.31 10.02
C SER A 71 -4.01 -17.58 8.78
N ILE A 72 -3.91 -18.28 7.64
CA ILE A 72 -3.48 -17.69 6.36
C ILE A 72 -4.52 -16.68 5.88
N ARG A 73 -5.81 -17.04 5.96
CA ARG A 73 -6.89 -16.12 5.59
C ARG A 73 -6.90 -14.88 6.47
N GLN A 74 -6.71 -15.04 7.77
CA GLN A 74 -6.67 -13.93 8.73
C GLN A 74 -5.49 -12.99 8.47
N PHE A 75 -4.31 -13.53 8.17
CA PHE A 75 -3.14 -12.74 7.77
C PHE A 75 -3.44 -11.81 6.58
N TRP A 76 -4.09 -12.34 5.53
CA TRP A 76 -4.44 -11.54 4.36
C TRP A 76 -5.56 -10.54 4.62
N ILE A 77 -6.54 -10.90 5.46
CA ILE A 77 -7.58 -9.96 5.92
C ILE A 77 -6.93 -8.78 6.65
N ASP A 78 -5.98 -9.06 7.55
CA ASP A 78 -5.34 -8.01 8.35
C ASP A 78 -4.38 -7.17 7.51
N HIS A 79 -3.68 -7.76 6.54
CA HIS A 79 -2.96 -7.02 5.51
C HIS A 79 -3.88 -6.05 4.74
N CYS A 80 -5.03 -6.52 4.26
CA CYS A 80 -5.99 -5.65 3.57
C CYS A 80 -6.51 -4.53 4.48
N LYS A 81 -6.80 -4.81 5.75
CA LYS A 81 -7.21 -3.77 6.73
C LYS A 81 -6.09 -2.76 6.97
N ALA A 82 -4.85 -3.20 7.12
CA ALA A 82 -3.68 -2.34 7.26
C ALA A 82 -3.52 -1.45 6.02
N SER A 83 -3.67 -2.02 4.81
CA SER A 83 -3.64 -1.26 3.56
C SER A 83 -4.74 -0.21 3.47
N ARG A 84 -5.95 -0.46 4.01
CA ARG A 84 -7.01 0.56 4.07
C ARG A 84 -6.62 1.76 4.95
N ARG A 85 -5.90 1.54 6.06
CA ARG A 85 -5.41 2.62 6.93
C ARG A 85 -4.34 3.47 6.22
N VAL A 86 -3.44 2.83 5.48
CA VAL A 86 -2.44 3.53 4.64
C VAL A 86 -3.13 4.34 3.52
N SER A 87 -4.11 3.74 2.84
CA SER A 87 -4.87 4.44 1.79
C SER A 87 -5.64 5.64 2.34
N ALA A 88 -6.28 5.52 3.52
CA ALA A 88 -6.93 6.64 4.19
C ALA A 88 -5.94 7.76 4.55
N TYR A 89 -4.76 7.39 5.07
CA TYR A 89 -3.67 8.32 5.33
C TYR A 89 -3.24 9.09 4.07
N PHE A 90 -3.15 8.44 2.90
CA PHE A 90 -2.87 9.16 1.65
C PHE A 90 -3.95 10.19 1.32
N GLY A 91 -5.22 9.83 1.50
CA GLY A 91 -6.35 10.74 1.32
C GLY A 91 -6.25 11.96 2.23
N GLU A 92 -6.05 11.75 3.53
CA GLU A 92 -5.90 12.82 4.53
C GLU A 92 -4.73 13.75 4.22
N GLN A 93 -3.59 13.20 3.77
CA GLN A 93 -2.38 13.98 3.53
C GLN A 93 -2.39 14.74 2.20
N LEU A 94 -3.17 14.32 1.21
CA LEU A 94 -3.11 14.83 -0.17
C LEU A 94 -4.40 15.50 -0.65
N ALA A 95 -5.45 15.58 0.17
CA ALA A 95 -6.78 16.09 -0.21
C ALA A 95 -6.80 17.54 -0.76
N HIS A 96 -5.75 18.33 -0.53
CA HIS A 96 -5.70 19.76 -0.89
C HIS A 96 -4.94 20.06 -2.19
N HIS A 97 -4.46 19.06 -2.93
CA HIS A 97 -3.66 19.24 -4.15
C HIS A 97 -4.43 18.96 -5.45
N ARG A 98 -5.71 19.34 -5.54
CA ARG A 98 -6.49 19.21 -6.79
C ARG A 98 -6.21 20.33 -7.78
#